data_AF-A0A7K2NMY6-F1
#
_entry.id   AF-A0A7K2NMY6-F1
#
_cell.length_a   1.000
_cell.length_b   1.000
_cell.length_c   1.000
_cell.angle_alpha   90.00
_cell.angle_beta   90.00
_cell.angle_gamma   90.00
#
_symmetry.space_group_name_H-M   'P 1'
#
loop_
_entity.id
_entity.type
_entity.pdbx_description
1 polymer ?
#
loop_
_entity_poly.entity_id
_entity_poly.type
_entity_poly.pdbx_seq_one_letter_code
_entity_poly.pdbx_strand_id
1 'polypeptide(L)'
;MDLVPALQEPLKKVLGPATAKVMAEHLGLHTVGDLLHHYPRRYEERGQLTHLADLPMDEHVTVVAQVADARLHTFASSKAPRGKGQRLEVTITDGSGRLQLV
;
A
#
# COMPACT_ATOMS: atom_id res chain seq x y z
N MET A 1 7.68 -5.45 37.83
CA MET A 1 7.02 -5.86 36.58
C MET A 1 7.86 -6.97 36.00
N ASP A 2 7.29 -8.15 35.80
CA ASP A 2 8.03 -9.27 35.21
C ASP A 2 8.56 -8.88 33.82
N LEU A 3 9.85 -9.12 33.60
CA LEU A 3 10.46 -8.97 32.29
C LEU A 3 9.84 -10.02 31.37
N VAL A 4 9.03 -9.60 30.40
CA VAL A 4 8.46 -10.50 29.39
C VAL A 4 9.56 -10.85 28.39
N PRO A 5 10.15 -12.06 28.42
CA PRO A 5 11.35 -12.35 27.63
C PRO A 5 11.09 -12.31 26.12
N ALA A 6 9.85 -12.58 25.71
CA ALA A 6 9.42 -12.53 24.32
C ALA A 6 9.61 -11.14 23.68
N LEU A 7 9.55 -10.05 24.47
CA LEU A 7 9.77 -8.70 23.94
C LEU A 7 11.22 -8.46 23.51
N GLN A 8 12.18 -9.18 24.09
CA GLN A 8 13.59 -9.09 23.73
C GLN A 8 13.96 -10.03 22.58
N GLU A 9 12.99 -10.80 22.07
CA GLU A 9 13.26 -11.76 21.00
C GLU A 9 13.60 -11.04 19.68
N PRO A 10 14.69 -11.41 18.99
CA PRO A 10 15.06 -10.78 17.73
C PRO A 10 14.02 -11.01 16.63
N LEU A 11 13.69 -9.97 15.87
CA LEU A 11 12.76 -10.07 14.74
C LEU A 11 13.23 -11.10 13.69
N LYS A 12 14.54 -11.30 13.55
CA LYS A 12 15.12 -12.30 12.65
C LYS A 12 14.60 -13.72 12.95
N LYS A 13 14.34 -14.04 14.22
CA LYS A 13 13.84 -15.35 14.65
C LYS A 13 12.33 -15.50 14.42
N VAL A 14 11.57 -14.42 14.59
CA VAL A 14 10.10 -14.44 14.52
C VAL A 14 9.57 -14.23 13.09
N LEU A 15 10.19 -13.32 12.33
CA LEU A 15 9.73 -12.91 10.99
C LEU A 15 10.65 -13.37 9.85
N GLY A 16 11.80 -13.95 10.18
CA GLY A 16 12.83 -14.36 9.23
C GLY A 16 13.80 -13.23 8.84
N PRO A 17 14.95 -13.59 8.22
CA PRO A 17 16.07 -12.68 8.01
C PRO A 17 15.81 -11.55 7.00
N ALA A 18 15.04 -11.80 5.94
CA ALA A 18 14.79 -10.80 4.90
C ALA A 18 13.93 -9.64 5.46
N THR A 19 12.79 -9.95 6.06
CA THR A 19 11.88 -8.96 6.67
C THR A 19 12.56 -8.20 7.80
N ALA A 20 13.26 -8.92 8.69
CA ALA A 20 13.97 -8.29 9.81
C ALA A 20 15.07 -7.33 9.36
N LYS A 21 15.76 -7.62 8.25
CA LYS A 21 16.77 -6.73 7.68
C LYS A 21 16.16 -5.39 7.24
N VAL A 22 15.08 -5.44 6.46
CA VAL A 22 14.38 -4.24 5.98
C VAL A 22 13.85 -3.41 7.15
N MET A 23 13.26 -4.05 8.17
CA MET A 23 12.77 -3.35 9.36
C MET A 23 13.89 -2.69 10.17
N ALA A 24 15.05 -3.34 10.31
CA ALA A 24 16.20 -2.74 10.97
C ALA A 24 16.76 -1.55 10.18
N GLU A 25 16.95 -1.70 8.86
CA GLU A 25 17.57 -0.69 8.01
C GLU A 25 16.70 0.56 7.82
N HIS A 26 15.38 0.40 7.70
CA HIS A 26 14.48 1.51 7.38
C HIS A 26 13.70 2.06 8.58
N LEU A 27 13.47 1.24 9.60
CA LEU A 27 12.63 1.60 10.75
C LEU A 27 13.38 1.52 12.10
N GLY A 28 14.61 0.99 12.11
CA GLY A 28 15.40 0.83 13.35
C GLY A 28 14.84 -0.22 14.31
N LEU A 29 14.04 -1.18 13.82
CA LEU A 29 13.36 -2.19 14.65
C LEU A 29 14.17 -3.49 14.68
N HIS A 30 14.51 -3.98 15.88
CA HIS A 30 15.37 -5.16 16.05
C HIS A 30 14.71 -6.28 16.84
N THR A 31 13.84 -5.95 17.79
CA THR A 31 13.16 -6.87 18.69
C THR A 31 11.65 -6.85 18.50
N VAL A 32 10.95 -7.87 19.03
CA VAL A 32 9.49 -7.89 19.11
C VAL A 32 8.97 -6.67 19.88
N GLY A 33 9.66 -6.25 20.93
CA GLY A 33 9.36 -5.04 21.70
C GLY A 33 9.38 -3.79 20.83
N ASP A 34 10.42 -3.61 20.01
CA ASP A 34 10.53 -2.46 19.11
C ASP A 34 9.34 -2.42 18.13
N LEU A 35 8.99 -3.58 17.56
CA LEU A 35 7.89 -3.68 16.61
C LEU A 35 6.53 -3.36 17.25
N LEU A 36 6.26 -3.89 18.44
CA LEU A 36 4.98 -3.65 19.14
C LEU A 36 4.81 -2.20 19.61
N HIS A 37 5.92 -1.49 19.88
CA HIS A 37 5.91 -0.08 20.24
C HIS A 37 6.15 0.84 19.04
N HIS A 38 6.24 0.30 17.83
CA HIS A 38 6.30 1.09 16.60
C HIS A 38 4.88 1.56 16.22
N TYR A 39 4.42 2.61 16.91
CA TYR A 39 3.10 3.17 16.68
C TYR A 39 3.04 3.94 15.35
N PRO A 40 1.98 3.78 14.55
CA PRO A 40 1.71 4.63 13.41
C PRO A 40 1.69 6.10 13.81
N ARG A 41 2.28 6.97 12.97
CA ARG A 41 2.22 8.43 13.17
C ARG A 41 0.78 8.97 13.13
N ARG A 42 -0.07 8.35 12.32
CA ARG A 42 -1.50 8.63 12.21
C ARG A 42 -2.24 7.32 11.97
N TYR A 43 -3.39 7.18 12.63
CA TYR A 43 -4.36 6.13 12.31
C TYR A 43 -5.37 6.73 11.34
N GLU A 44 -5.47 6.16 10.13
CA GLU A 44 -6.52 6.50 9.18
C GLU A 44 -7.73 5.59 9.43
N GLU A 45 -8.91 6.19 9.58
CA GLU A 45 -10.16 5.43 9.67
C GLU A 45 -10.51 4.88 8.29
N ARG A 46 -10.49 3.55 8.15
CA ARG A 46 -11.04 2.90 6.95
C ARG A 46 -12.56 3.09 6.94
N GLY A 47 -13.10 3.61 5.84
CA GLY A 47 -14.53 3.49 5.54
C GLY A 47 -15.20 4.70 4.93
N GLN A 48 -14.56 5.87 4.88
CA GLN A 48 -15.09 7.01 4.16
C GLN A 48 -14.49 7.06 2.76
N LEU A 49 -15.35 7.19 1.75
CA LEU A 49 -14.90 7.42 0.38
C LEU A 49 -14.16 8.77 0.37
N THR A 50 -12.98 8.79 -0.25
CA THR A 50 -12.23 10.03 -0.44
C THR A 50 -13.02 10.94 -1.38
N HIS A 51 -13.25 12.19 -0.97
CA HIS A 51 -13.83 13.19 -1.86
C HIS A 51 -12.88 13.46 -3.02
N LEU A 52 -13.19 12.91 -4.20
CA LEU A 52 -12.31 12.95 -5.37
C LEU A 52 -12.14 14.38 -5.92
N ALA A 53 -13.11 15.26 -5.65
CA ALA A 53 -13.07 16.66 -6.08
C ALA A 53 -12.03 17.51 -5.34
N ASP A 54 -11.62 17.09 -4.13
CA ASP A 54 -10.71 17.85 -3.27
C ASP A 54 -9.26 17.37 -3.38
N LEU A 55 -8.98 16.45 -4.31
CA LEU A 55 -7.63 15.92 -4.47
C LEU A 55 -6.67 17.00 -4.98
N PRO A 56 -5.51 17.19 -4.31
CA PRO A 56 -4.50 18.13 -4.77
C PRO A 56 -3.92 17.69 -6.11
N MET A 57 -3.71 18.66 -7.01
CA MET A 57 -3.04 18.40 -8.28
C MET A 57 -1.54 18.15 -8.05
N ASP A 58 -0.95 17.30 -8.88
CA ASP A 58 0.49 16.98 -8.91
C ASP A 58 1.06 16.32 -7.64
N GLU A 59 0.20 15.72 -6.79
CA GLU A 59 0.61 15.00 -5.58
C GLU A 59 0.27 13.51 -5.65
N HIS A 60 1.14 12.67 -5.06
CA HIS A 60 0.85 11.24 -4.90
C HIS A 60 -0.07 11.03 -3.69
N VAL A 61 -1.31 10.64 -3.95
CA VAL A 61 -2.33 10.41 -2.92
C VAL A 61 -2.76 8.95 -2.85
N THR A 62 -3.23 8.50 -1.68
CA THR A 62 -3.92 7.22 -1.52
C THR A 62 -5.41 7.51 -1.32
N VAL A 63 -6.26 6.91 -2.15
CA VAL A 63 -7.71 7.14 -2.11
C VAL A 63 -8.47 5.85 -1.83
N VAL A 64 -9.59 5.97 -1.13
CA VAL A 64 -10.59 4.91 -0.99
C VAL A 64 -11.80 5.31 -1.82
N ALA A 65 -12.12 4.52 -2.85
CA ALA A 65 -13.19 4.83 -3.78
C ALA A 65 -13.90 3.55 -4.24
N GLN A 66 -15.12 3.67 -4.75
CA GLN A 66 -15.84 2.57 -5.37
C GLN A 66 -15.38 2.40 -6.82
N VAL A 67 -15.14 1.15 -7.26
CA VAL A 67 -14.90 0.84 -8.68
C VAL A 67 -16.22 0.91 -9.42
N ALA A 68 -16.29 1.80 -10.41
CA ALA A 68 -17.48 1.97 -11.24
C ALA A 68 -17.37 1.25 -12.59
N ASP A 69 -16.16 1.08 -13.13
CA ASP A 69 -15.90 0.29 -14.33
C ASP A 69 -14.43 -0.17 -14.37
N ALA A 70 -14.15 -1.30 -15.00
CA ALA A 70 -12.80 -1.81 -15.20
C ALA A 70 -12.67 -2.51 -16.56
N ARG A 71 -11.76 -2.04 -17.40
CA ARG A 71 -11.56 -2.53 -18.77
C ARG A 71 -10.11 -2.83 -19.06
N LEU A 72 -9.85 -3.99 -19.64
CA LEU A 72 -8.53 -4.36 -20.12
C LEU A 72 -8.42 -4.09 -21.61
N HIS A 73 -7.64 -3.07 -21.97
CA HIS A 73 -7.33 -2.75 -23.36
C HIS A 73 -6.10 -3.52 -23.81
N THR A 74 -6.25 -4.31 -24.89
CA THR A 74 -5.13 -4.97 -25.54
C THR A 74 -4.71 -4.20 -26.78
N PHE A 75 -3.42 -3.97 -26.97
CA PHE A 75 -2.87 -3.30 -28.15
C PHE A 75 -1.72 -4.09 -28.77
N ALA A 76 -1.49 -3.89 -30.06
CA ALA A 76 -0.32 -4.45 -30.73
C ALA A 76 0.93 -3.75 -30.20
N SER A 77 1.85 -4.50 -29.59
CA SER A 77 3.09 -3.97 -29.05
C SER A 77 4.26 -4.28 -29.98
N SER A 78 4.92 -3.26 -30.50
CA SER A 78 6.15 -3.41 -31.29
C SER A 78 7.35 -3.88 -30.46
N LYS A 79 7.27 -3.82 -29.13
CA LYS A 79 8.32 -4.25 -28.19
C LYS A 79 8.15 -5.69 -27.68
N ALA A 80 7.05 -6.37 -28.00
CA ALA A 80 6.77 -7.74 -27.57
C ALA A 80 6.61 -8.67 -28.79
N PRO A 81 7.64 -9.45 -29.17
CA PRO A 81 7.67 -10.22 -30.42
C PRO A 81 6.57 -11.28 -30.57
N ARG A 82 5.85 -11.64 -29.49
CA ARG A 82 4.72 -12.59 -29.47
C ARG A 82 3.58 -12.21 -28.51
N GLY A 83 3.57 -10.98 -27.99
CA GLY A 83 2.65 -10.57 -26.92
C GLY A 83 1.81 -9.35 -27.30
N LYS A 84 0.51 -9.40 -27.02
CA LYS A 84 -0.36 -8.20 -27.03
C LYS A 84 -0.03 -7.39 -25.77
N GLY A 85 0.28 -6.10 -25.93
CA GLY A 85 0.39 -5.18 -24.80
C GLY A 85 -0.97 -5.07 -24.10
N GLN A 86 -0.96 -4.94 -22.78
CA GLN A 86 -2.16 -4.83 -21.96
C GLN A 86 -2.11 -3.53 -21.16
N ARG A 87 -3.23 -2.80 -21.11
CA ARG A 87 -3.44 -1.62 -20.28
C ARG A 87 -4.77 -1.78 -19.54
N LEU A 88 -4.73 -1.77 -18.22
CA LEU A 88 -5.92 -1.82 -17.39
C LEU A 88 -6.38 -0.39 -17.13
N GLU A 89 -7.59 -0.08 -17.57
CA GLU A 89 -8.25 1.18 -17.30
C GLU A 89 -9.34 0.96 -16.26
N VAL A 90 -9.29 1.70 -15.15
CA VAL A 90 -10.26 1.57 -14.06
C VAL A 90 -10.88 2.92 -13.81
N THR A 91 -12.22 3.01 -13.86
CA THR A 91 -12.92 4.22 -13.42
C THR A 91 -13.41 4.03 -11.99
N ILE A 92 -13.01 4.92 -11.09
CA ILE A 92 -13.43 4.97 -9.69
C ILE A 92 -14.38 6.15 -9.44
N THR A 93 -15.21 6.06 -8.38
CA THR A 93 -16.17 7.09 -7.97
C THR A 93 -16.32 7.15 -6.45
N ASP A 94 -16.64 8.33 -5.94
CA ASP A 94 -17.05 8.58 -4.54
C ASP A 94 -18.56 8.83 -4.40
N GLY A 95 -19.32 8.69 -5.50
CA GLY A 95 -20.75 9.01 -5.58
C GLY A 95 -21.06 10.43 -6.09
N SER A 96 -20.09 11.34 -6.08
CA SER A 96 -20.24 12.72 -6.55
C SER A 96 -19.45 13.01 -7.84
N GLY A 97 -18.32 12.34 -8.02
CA GLY A 97 -17.44 12.48 -9.18
C GLY A 97 -16.88 11.14 -9.65
N ARG A 98 -16.16 11.16 -10.78
CA ARG A 98 -15.49 9.99 -11.36
C ARG A 98 -14.06 10.33 -11.73
N LEU A 99 -13.15 9.39 -11.51
CA LEU A 99 -11.74 9.51 -11.87
C LEU A 99 -11.28 8.25 -12.59
N GLN A 100 -10.47 8.40 -13.64
CA GLN A 100 -9.96 7.31 -14.46
C GLN A 100 -8.49 7.03 -14.13
N LEU A 101 -8.19 5.78 -13.82
CA LEU A 101 -6.88 5.23 -13.56
C LEU A 101 -6.41 4.45 -14.80
N VAL A 102 -5.12 4.57 -15.12
CA VAL A 102 -4.50 4.16 -16.38
C VAL A 102 -3.19 3.44 -16.15
#